data_AF-A0A7W0PJ56-F1
#
_entry.id   AF-A0A7W0PJ56-F1
#
_cell.length_a   1.000
_cell.length_b   1.000
_cell.length_c   1.000
_cell.angle_alpha   90.00
_cell.angle_beta   90.00
_cell.angle_gamma   90.00
#
_symmetry.space_group_name_H-M   'P 1'
#
loop_
_entity.id
_entity.type
_entity.pdbx_description
1 polymer ?
#
loop_
_entity_poly.entity_id
_entity_poly.type
_entity_poly.pdbx_seq_one_letter_code
_entity_poly.pdbx_strand_id
1 'polypeptide(L)'
;MTGDYSVTFWFALLMFVPGYVIGSISSGFLVGKIYRNVDLRRVGSGSTGATNTLRALGPGAALLVALLDISKGVAAVWLAKALVPETPETSMVAQGAAAIGAVAGHCWPLLLEGRGGRGVAVGFGAIMLIAAQAWVVAVAGFFVGLVLTRIVSVASLSAVAGALIGYAALTAA
;
A
#
# COMPACT_ATOMS: atom_id res chain seq x y z
N MET A 1 -31.44 -13.81 -5.72
CA MET A 1 -30.11 -13.15 -5.74
C MET A 1 -29.54 -13.07 -4.33
N THR A 2 -29.39 -14.20 -3.66
CA THR A 2 -28.53 -14.30 -2.46
C THR A 2 -27.18 -14.72 -2.99
N GLY A 3 -26.33 -13.74 -3.35
CA GLY A 3 -24.91 -14.04 -3.55
C GLY A 3 -24.42 -14.78 -2.31
N ASP A 4 -23.60 -15.81 -2.48
CA ASP A 4 -23.17 -16.64 -1.36
C ASP A 4 -22.17 -15.84 -0.51
N TYR A 5 -22.70 -14.94 0.34
CA TYR A 5 -21.92 -14.02 1.17
C TYR A 5 -20.96 -14.79 2.08
N SER A 6 -21.30 -16.04 2.41
CA SER A 6 -20.46 -16.96 3.17
C SER A 6 -19.14 -17.24 2.43
N VAL A 7 -19.20 -17.57 1.14
CA VAL A 7 -18.05 -17.86 0.29
C VAL A 7 -17.19 -16.61 0.11
N THR A 8 -17.82 -15.46 -0.14
CA THR A 8 -17.10 -14.19 -0.31
C THR A 8 -16.35 -13.78 0.95
N PHE A 9 -16.95 -13.97 2.13
CA PHE A 9 -16.29 -13.73 3.41
C PHE A 9 -15.04 -14.60 3.60
N TRP A 10 -15.13 -15.90 3.28
CA TRP A 10 -13.99 -16.81 3.39
C TRP A 10 -12.84 -16.43 2.45
N PHE A 11 -13.14 -16.04 1.21
CA PHE A 11 -12.11 -15.53 0.29
C PHE A 11 -11.47 -14.23 0.78
N ALA A 12 -12.25 -13.33 1.39
CA ALA A 12 -11.71 -12.12 2.00
C ALA A 12 -10.70 -12.46 3.10
N LEU A 13 -11.06 -13.37 4.01
CA LEU A 13 -10.18 -13.81 5.09
C LEU A 13 -8.93 -14.52 4.54
N LEU A 14 -9.12 -15.41 3.57
CA LEU A 14 -8.05 -16.16 2.92
C LEU A 14 -7.03 -15.25 2.24
N MET A 15 -7.47 -14.12 1.65
CA MET A 15 -6.57 -13.19 0.97
C MET A 15 -6.01 -12.09 1.88
N PHE A 16 -6.67 -11.76 2.99
CA PHE A 16 -6.15 -10.84 3.98
C PHE A 16 -4.82 -11.33 4.57
N VAL A 17 -4.75 -12.61 4.96
CA VAL A 17 -3.56 -13.21 5.60
C VAL A 17 -2.30 -13.13 4.74
N PRO A 18 -2.26 -13.64 3.48
CA PRO A 18 -1.08 -13.53 2.63
C PRO A 18 -0.77 -12.07 2.29
N GLY A 19 -1.79 -11.22 2.10
CA GLY A 19 -1.57 -9.77 1.96
C GLY A 19 -0.80 -9.21 3.15
N TYR A 20 -1.24 -9.52 4.38
CA TYR A 20 -0.58 -9.10 5.60
C TYR A 20 0.85 -9.62 5.75
N VAL A 21 1.11 -10.88 5.37
CA VAL A 21 2.47 -11.44 5.37
C VAL A 21 3.37 -10.71 4.38
N ILE A 22 2.90 -10.47 3.14
CA ILE A 22 3.64 -9.70 2.13
C ILE A 22 3.93 -8.28 2.63
N GLY A 23 2.93 -7.61 3.20
CA GLY A 23 3.06 -6.27 3.78
C GLY A 23 4.06 -6.20 4.92
N SER A 24 4.11 -7.24 5.76
CA SER A 24 4.98 -7.33 6.95
C SER A 24 6.47 -7.40 6.64
N ILE A 25 6.85 -7.65 5.39
CA ILE A 25 8.24 -7.57 4.95
C ILE A 25 8.68 -6.11 5.04
N SER A 26 9.48 -5.71 6.04
CA SER A 26 9.87 -4.31 6.19
C SER A 26 11.03 -3.92 5.28
N SER A 27 10.71 -3.25 4.16
CA SER A 27 11.71 -2.81 3.17
C SER A 27 12.67 -1.79 3.76
N GLY A 28 12.18 -0.80 4.52
CA GLY A 28 13.05 0.20 5.13
C GLY A 28 13.98 -0.38 6.19
N PHE A 29 13.54 -1.39 6.95
CA PHE A 29 14.43 -2.08 7.87
C PHE A 29 15.53 -2.84 7.11
N LEU A 30 15.15 -3.60 6.07
CA LEU A 30 16.10 -4.36 5.26
C LEU A 30 17.11 -3.44 4.56
N VAL A 31 16.62 -2.39 3.90
CA VAL A 31 17.47 -1.39 3.22
C VAL A 31 18.33 -0.66 4.23
N GLY A 32 17.79 -0.19 5.35
CA GLY A 32 18.59 0.53 6.37
C GLY A 32 19.72 -0.32 6.95
N LYS A 33 19.43 -1.60 7.21
CA LYS A 33 20.41 -2.55 7.72
C LYS A 33 21.49 -2.88 6.68
N ILE A 34 21.14 -3.11 5.41
CA ILE A 34 22.09 -3.47 4.36
C ILE A 34 22.93 -2.26 3.91
N TYR A 35 22.31 -1.10 3.70
CA TYR A 35 23.00 0.05 3.09
C TYR A 35 23.99 0.73 4.04
N ARG A 36 23.62 0.91 5.31
CA ARG A 36 24.44 1.67 6.28
C ARG A 36 24.41 1.11 7.71
N ASN A 37 23.87 -0.09 7.90
CA ASN A 37 23.69 -0.70 9.22
C ASN A 37 22.91 0.22 10.21
N VAL A 38 21.92 0.96 9.69
CA VAL A 38 21.09 1.88 10.47
C VAL A 38 19.71 1.27 10.71
N ASP A 39 19.28 1.26 11.97
CA ASP A 39 17.89 0.96 12.30
C ASP A 39 17.03 2.23 12.16
N LEU A 40 16.23 2.29 11.09
CA LEU A 40 15.33 3.43 10.82
C LEU A 40 14.33 3.71 11.96
N ARG A 41 14.04 2.72 12.82
CA ARG A 41 13.15 2.90 13.98
C ARG A 41 13.76 3.78 15.07
N ARG A 42 15.08 3.99 15.03
CA ARG A 42 15.84 4.77 16.03
C ARG A 42 16.25 6.14 15.53
N VAL A 43 15.90 6.52 14.30
CA VAL A 43 16.32 7.78 13.67
C VAL A 43 15.15 8.51 13.01
N GLY A 44 15.26 9.84 12.96
CA GLY A 44 14.27 10.71 12.34
C GLY A 44 12.88 10.55 12.98
N SER A 45 11.90 10.20 12.16
CA SER A 45 10.51 9.96 12.61
C SER A 45 10.26 8.58 13.23
N GLY A 46 11.25 7.67 13.19
CA GLY A 46 11.10 6.28 13.63
C GLY A 46 10.29 5.38 12.68
N SER A 47 9.75 5.91 11.58
CA SER A 47 9.04 5.13 10.57
C SER A 47 10.02 4.38 9.65
N THR A 48 9.66 3.17 9.20
CA THR A 48 10.43 2.42 8.20
C THR A 48 10.05 2.77 6.75
N GLY A 49 9.23 3.80 6.53
CA GLY A 49 8.83 4.24 5.19
C GLY A 49 9.88 5.08 4.44
N ALA A 50 9.60 5.34 3.16
CA ALA A 50 10.49 6.08 2.26
C ALA A 50 10.84 7.50 2.75
N THR A 51 9.90 8.24 3.35
CA THR A 51 10.17 9.62 3.83
C THR A 51 11.21 9.66 4.94
N ASN A 52 11.19 8.70 5.88
CA ASN A 52 12.21 8.64 6.92
C ASN A 52 13.55 8.17 6.35
N THR A 53 13.49 7.19 5.43
CA THR A 53 14.65 6.71 4.68
C THR A 53 15.35 7.84 3.93
N LEU A 54 14.60 8.76 3.31
CA LEU A 54 15.14 9.93 2.61
C LEU A 54 15.97 10.81 3.55
N ARG A 55 15.46 11.05 4.76
CA ARG A 55 16.14 11.87 5.77
C ARG A 55 17.38 11.18 6.35
N ALA A 56 17.33 9.86 6.53
CA ALA A 56 18.39 9.10 7.20
C ALA A 56 19.49 8.60 6.25
N LEU A 57 19.12 8.17 5.04
CA LEU A 57 19.97 7.40 4.13
C LEU A 57 20.10 8.04 2.73
N GLY A 58 19.33 9.09 2.44
CA GLY A 58 19.36 9.82 1.18
C GLY A 58 18.40 9.30 0.11
N PRO A 59 18.37 9.96 -1.06
CA PRO A 59 17.33 9.77 -2.07
C PRO A 59 17.34 8.41 -2.75
N GLY A 60 18.52 7.83 -3.03
CA GLY A 60 18.63 6.51 -3.65
C GLY A 60 18.02 5.39 -2.79
N ALA A 61 18.33 5.38 -1.50
CA ALA A 61 17.76 4.43 -0.55
C ALA A 61 16.25 4.64 -0.37
N ALA A 62 15.80 5.89 -0.34
CA ALA A 62 14.38 6.23 -0.23
C ALA A 62 13.57 5.76 -1.45
N LEU A 63 14.12 5.94 -2.65
CA LEU A 63 13.50 5.46 -3.88
C LEU A 63 13.39 3.93 -3.88
N LEU A 64 14.44 3.23 -3.48
CA LEU A 64 14.41 1.77 -3.37
C LEU A 64 13.34 1.29 -2.38
N VAL A 65 13.25 1.92 -1.19
CA VAL A 65 12.21 1.59 -0.21
C VAL A 65 10.82 1.86 -0.76
N ALA A 66 10.60 3.00 -1.43
CA ALA A 66 9.34 3.32 -2.07
C ALA A 66 8.93 2.28 -3.11
N LEU A 67 9.84 1.90 -4.01
CA LEU A 67 9.59 0.88 -5.03
C LEU A 67 9.24 -0.48 -4.40
N LEU A 68 10.00 -0.92 -3.40
CA LEU A 68 9.72 -2.18 -2.70
C LEU A 68 8.38 -2.14 -1.94
N ASP A 69 8.01 -1.01 -1.35
CA ASP A 69 6.72 -0.86 -0.68
C ASP A 69 5.55 -0.86 -1.67
N ILE A 70 5.68 -0.18 -2.81
CA ILE A 70 4.70 -0.23 -3.92
C ILE A 70 4.53 -1.67 -4.39
N SER A 71 5.64 -2.37 -4.63
CA SER A 71 5.63 -3.77 -5.09
C SER A 71 4.88 -4.72 -4.16
N LYS A 72 4.84 -4.46 -2.84
CA LYS A 72 4.03 -5.28 -1.91
C LYS A 72 2.55 -5.14 -2.15
N GLY A 73 2.09 -3.91 -2.35
CA GLY A 73 0.68 -3.64 -2.65
C GLY A 73 0.26 -4.28 -3.96
N VAL A 74 1.11 -4.13 -4.99
CA VAL A 74 0.93 -4.79 -6.29
C VAL A 74 0.90 -6.31 -6.12
N ALA A 75 1.89 -6.89 -5.44
CA ALA A 75 2.00 -8.34 -5.26
C ALA A 75 0.80 -8.92 -4.50
N ALA A 76 0.32 -8.25 -3.45
CA ALA A 76 -0.83 -8.71 -2.68
C ALA A 76 -2.11 -8.74 -3.51
N VAL A 77 -2.39 -7.69 -4.27
CA VAL A 77 -3.57 -7.64 -5.15
C VAL A 77 -3.42 -8.60 -6.32
N TRP A 78 -2.24 -8.70 -6.93
CA TRP A 78 -1.97 -9.65 -8.00
C TRP A 78 -2.21 -11.09 -7.55
N LEU A 79 -1.75 -11.44 -6.34
CA LEU A 79 -1.99 -12.76 -5.76
C LEU A 79 -3.49 -13.04 -5.58
N ALA A 80 -4.27 -12.04 -5.14
CA ALA A 80 -5.73 -12.18 -5.04
C ALA A 80 -6.39 -12.44 -6.40
N LYS A 81 -5.97 -11.70 -7.44
CA LYS A 81 -6.46 -11.91 -8.81
C LYS A 81 -6.10 -13.30 -9.35
N ALA A 82 -4.92 -13.81 -9.02
CA ALA A 82 -4.44 -15.10 -9.50
C ALA A 82 -5.12 -16.30 -8.81
N LEU A 83 -5.52 -16.15 -7.54
CA LEU A 83 -6.00 -17.27 -6.72
C LEU A 83 -7.53 -17.30 -6.55
N VAL A 84 -8.23 -16.18 -6.75
CA VAL A 84 -9.67 -16.10 -6.53
C VAL A 84 -10.44 -16.16 -7.85
N PRO A 85 -11.46 -17.03 -7.97
CA PRO A 85 -12.27 -17.15 -9.19
C PRO A 85 -12.89 -15.82 -9.63
N GLU A 86 -13.05 -15.62 -10.95
CA GLU A 86 -13.57 -14.39 -11.56
C GLU A 86 -15.09 -14.23 -11.45
N THR A 87 -15.67 -14.44 -10.27
CA THR A 87 -16.96 -13.81 -9.97
C THR A 87 -16.68 -12.34 -9.60
N PRO A 88 -17.33 -11.35 -10.26
CA PRO A 88 -16.99 -9.94 -10.08
C PRO A 88 -17.00 -9.47 -8.61
N GLU A 89 -18.01 -9.89 -7.84
CA GLU A 89 -18.15 -9.51 -6.43
C GLU A 89 -17.07 -10.14 -5.54
N THR A 90 -16.85 -11.45 -5.65
CA THR A 90 -15.90 -12.17 -4.80
C THR A 90 -14.47 -11.76 -5.10
N SER A 91 -14.12 -11.57 -6.37
CA SER A 91 -12.79 -11.13 -6.77
C SER A 91 -12.48 -9.72 -6.25
N MET A 92 -13.44 -8.79 -6.33
CA MET A 92 -13.24 -7.42 -5.84
C MET A 92 -13.05 -7.38 -4.32
N VAL A 93 -13.89 -8.12 -3.57
CA VAL A 93 -13.76 -8.19 -2.10
C VAL A 93 -12.43 -8.83 -1.69
N ALA A 94 -12.02 -9.90 -2.36
CA ALA A 94 -10.75 -10.57 -2.07
C ALA A 94 -9.54 -9.68 -2.37
N GLN A 95 -9.54 -8.94 -3.47
CA GLN A 95 -8.50 -7.96 -3.81
C GLN A 95 -8.43 -6.83 -2.76
N GLY A 96 -9.58 -6.31 -2.35
CA GLY A 96 -9.66 -5.31 -1.28
C GLY A 96 -9.11 -5.84 0.04
N ALA A 97 -9.48 -7.07 0.42
CA ALA A 97 -8.97 -7.70 1.63
C ALA A 97 -7.45 -7.92 1.59
N ALA A 98 -6.90 -8.36 0.46
CA ALA A 98 -5.46 -8.51 0.28
C ALA A 98 -4.72 -7.15 0.37
N ALA A 99 -5.28 -6.10 -0.24
CA ALA A 99 -4.73 -4.74 -0.16
C ALA A 99 -4.73 -4.21 1.28
N ILE A 100 -5.85 -4.36 2.00
CA ILE A 100 -5.94 -3.98 3.42
C ILE A 100 -4.96 -4.78 4.24
N GLY A 101 -4.86 -6.10 4.01
CA GLY A 101 -3.87 -6.96 4.63
C GLY A 101 -2.46 -6.42 4.43
N ALA A 102 -2.06 -6.13 3.19
CA ALA A 102 -0.73 -5.60 2.87
C ALA A 102 -0.43 -4.27 3.54
N VAL A 103 -1.39 -3.34 3.56
CA VAL A 103 -1.25 -2.06 4.28
C VAL A 103 -1.11 -2.29 5.77
N ALA A 104 -1.94 -3.15 6.37
CA ALA A 104 -1.90 -3.48 7.78
C ALA A 104 -0.58 -4.15 8.17
N GLY A 105 -0.08 -5.10 7.36
CA GLY A 105 1.21 -5.75 7.57
C GLY A 105 2.37 -4.76 7.49
N HIS A 106 2.32 -3.80 6.57
CA HIS A 106 3.35 -2.78 6.47
C HIS A 106 3.32 -1.79 7.64
N CYS A 107 2.14 -1.46 8.17
CA CYS A 107 1.99 -0.59 9.33
C CYS A 107 2.39 -1.31 10.63
N TRP A 108 1.98 -2.57 10.78
CA TRP A 108 2.22 -3.41 11.95
C TRP A 108 2.91 -4.72 11.57
N PRO A 109 4.19 -4.67 11.15
CA PRO A 109 4.93 -5.85 10.70
C PRO A 109 5.24 -6.79 11.87
N LEU A 110 5.03 -8.08 11.65
CA LEU A 110 5.25 -9.16 12.63
C LEU A 110 6.65 -9.14 13.24
N LEU A 111 7.67 -8.97 12.40
CA LEU A 111 9.08 -9.09 12.80
C LEU A 111 9.65 -7.84 13.47
N LEU A 112 8.91 -6.74 13.52
CA LEU A 112 9.38 -5.47 14.10
C LEU A 112 8.47 -4.95 15.22
N GLU A 113 7.79 -5.85 15.94
CA GLU A 113 6.92 -5.50 17.08
C GLU A 113 5.85 -4.46 16.71
N GLY A 114 5.33 -4.54 15.48
CA GLY A 114 4.33 -3.58 15.00
C GLY A 114 4.87 -2.18 14.66
N ARG A 115 6.18 -1.97 14.64
CA ARG A 115 6.80 -0.66 14.33
C ARG A 115 7.14 -0.54 12.84
N GLY A 116 6.11 -0.31 12.01
CA GLY A 116 6.21 -0.27 10.56
C GLY A 116 6.27 1.12 9.92
N GLY A 117 5.82 1.18 8.67
CA GLY A 117 5.63 2.42 7.92
C GLY A 117 4.19 2.94 8.03
N ARG A 118 3.80 3.88 7.16
CA ARG A 118 2.43 4.46 7.15
C ARG A 118 1.53 3.91 6.05
N GLY A 119 2.01 2.99 5.22
CA GLY A 119 1.19 2.28 4.25
C GLY A 119 0.84 3.03 2.96
N VAL A 120 1.24 4.32 2.81
CA VAL A 120 0.89 5.12 1.62
C VAL A 120 1.39 4.50 0.32
N ALA A 121 2.66 4.11 0.26
CA ALA A 121 3.27 3.49 -0.93
C ALA A 121 2.65 2.11 -1.23
N VAL A 122 2.36 1.32 -0.20
CA VAL A 122 1.70 0.01 -0.34
C VAL A 122 0.28 0.18 -0.88
N GLY A 123 -0.49 1.12 -0.32
CA GLY A 123 -1.84 1.45 -0.80
C GLY A 123 -1.84 1.95 -2.23
N PHE A 124 -0.87 2.79 -2.61
CA PHE A 124 -0.69 3.23 -3.99
C PHE A 124 -0.48 2.04 -4.94
N GLY A 125 0.43 1.12 -4.61
CA GLY A 125 0.66 -0.08 -5.42
C GLY A 125 -0.59 -0.97 -5.55
N ALA A 126 -1.38 -1.10 -4.49
CA ALA A 126 -2.66 -1.83 -4.54
C ALA A 126 -3.67 -1.16 -5.49
N ILE A 127 -3.82 0.17 -5.40
CA ILE A 127 -4.73 0.96 -6.27
C ILE A 127 -4.36 0.81 -7.74
N MET A 128 -3.06 0.73 -8.09
CA MET A 128 -2.63 0.54 -9.48
C MET A 128 -3.24 -0.73 -10.13
N LEU A 129 -3.55 -1.76 -9.35
CA LEU A 129 -4.18 -2.98 -9.85
C LEU A 129 -5.70 -3.02 -9.66
N ILE A 130 -6.22 -2.50 -8.54
CA ILE A 130 -7.66 -2.49 -8.25
C ILE A 130 -8.39 -1.49 -9.16
N ALA A 131 -7.81 -0.30 -9.32
CA ALA A 131 -8.38 0.81 -10.05
C ALA A 131 -7.32 1.40 -10.99
N ALA A 132 -6.93 0.62 -11.99
CA ALA A 132 -5.87 0.96 -12.95
C ALA A 132 -6.13 2.27 -13.72
N GLN A 133 -7.37 2.73 -13.79
CA GLN A 133 -7.69 4.03 -14.39
C GLN A 133 -7.61 5.20 -13.39
N ALA A 134 -7.73 4.94 -12.08
CA ALA A 134 -7.80 5.96 -11.04
C ALA A 134 -6.43 6.38 -10.45
N TRP A 135 -5.38 5.57 -10.63
CA TRP A 135 -4.06 5.89 -10.04
C TRP A 135 -3.49 7.21 -10.57
N VAL A 136 -3.77 7.59 -11.81
CA VAL A 136 -3.31 8.86 -12.40
C VAL A 136 -3.89 10.05 -11.63
N VAL A 137 -5.19 10.00 -11.31
CA VAL A 137 -5.88 11.04 -10.54
C VAL A 137 -5.38 11.05 -9.09
N ALA A 138 -5.06 9.88 -8.53
CA ALA A 138 -4.43 9.78 -7.22
C ALA A 138 -3.06 10.46 -7.18
N VAL A 139 -2.21 10.22 -8.18
CA VAL A 139 -0.89 10.87 -8.31
C VAL A 139 -1.04 12.37 -8.49
N ALA A 140 -1.97 12.82 -9.35
CA ALA A 140 -2.27 14.24 -9.51
C ALA A 140 -2.70 14.87 -8.17
N GLY A 141 -3.62 14.22 -7.44
CA GLY A 141 -4.04 14.66 -6.11
C GLY A 141 -2.88 14.75 -5.12
N PHE A 142 -1.97 13.78 -5.13
CA PHE A 142 -0.76 13.82 -4.30
C PHE A 142 0.08 15.06 -4.59
N PHE A 143 0.41 15.31 -5.86
CA PHE A 143 1.25 16.45 -6.24
C PHE A 143 0.56 17.79 -6.01
N VAL A 144 -0.75 17.90 -6.24
CA VAL A 144 -1.53 19.11 -5.91
C VAL A 144 -1.44 19.39 -4.41
N GLY A 145 -1.74 18.40 -3.56
CA GLY A 145 -1.64 18.56 -2.11
C GLY A 145 -0.22 18.91 -1.66
N LEU A 146 0.80 18.29 -2.27
CA LEU A 146 2.20 18.54 -1.96
C LEU A 146 2.66 19.94 -2.37
N VAL A 147 2.33 20.41 -3.58
CA VAL A 147 2.72 21.72 -4.10
C VAL A 147 2.06 22.83 -3.29
N LEU A 148 0.77 22.68 -2.98
CA LEU A 148 0.01 23.70 -2.25
C LEU A 148 0.43 23.84 -0.78
N THR A 149 0.74 22.72 -0.11
CA THR A 149 0.96 22.74 1.34
C THR A 149 2.39 22.47 1.77
N ARG A 150 3.20 21.81 0.92
CA ARG A 150 4.51 21.25 1.26
C ARG A 150 4.47 20.25 2.43
N ILE A 151 3.28 19.70 2.75
CA ILE A 151 3.08 18.72 3.82
C ILE A 151 2.76 17.36 3.20
N VAL A 152 3.64 16.38 3.44
CA VAL A 152 3.51 15.02 2.87
C VAL A 152 2.25 14.28 3.35
N SER A 153 1.78 14.52 4.58
CA SER A 153 0.53 13.92 5.06
C SER A 153 -0.69 14.46 4.33
N VAL A 154 -0.72 15.76 4.03
CA VAL A 154 -1.80 16.37 3.22
C VAL A 154 -1.76 15.81 1.81
N ALA A 155 -0.58 15.77 1.18
CA ALA A 155 -0.39 15.14 -0.13
C ALA A 155 -0.93 13.69 -0.16
N SER A 156 -0.65 12.90 0.88
CA SER A 156 -1.14 11.52 0.98
C SER A 156 -2.67 11.44 1.06
N LEU A 157 -3.32 12.33 1.83
CA LEU A 157 -4.78 12.40 1.91
C LEU A 157 -5.40 12.89 0.60
N SER A 158 -4.80 13.88 -0.06
CA SER A 158 -5.21 14.36 -1.38
C SER A 158 -5.09 13.27 -2.44
N ALA A 159 -4.11 12.37 -2.33
CA ALA A 159 -3.98 11.22 -3.21
C ALA A 159 -5.16 10.24 -3.07
N VAL A 160 -5.58 9.97 -1.82
CA VAL A 160 -6.75 9.12 -1.55
C VAL A 160 -8.02 9.75 -2.11
N ALA A 161 -8.23 11.06 -1.89
CA ALA A 161 -9.36 11.78 -2.46
C ALA A 161 -9.35 11.73 -4.01
N GLY A 162 -8.18 11.95 -4.62
CA GLY A 162 -7.99 11.83 -6.06
C GLY A 162 -8.31 10.43 -6.60
N ALA A 163 -7.88 9.38 -5.90
CA ALA A 163 -8.20 8.00 -6.27
C ALA A 163 -9.72 7.73 -6.27
N LEU A 164 -10.43 8.18 -5.23
CA LEU A 164 -11.87 8.01 -5.11
C LEU A 164 -12.64 8.77 -6.19
N ILE A 165 -12.27 10.03 -6.44
CA ILE A 165 -12.88 10.86 -7.48
C ILE A 165 -12.62 10.25 -8.86
N GLY A 166 -11.37 9.84 -9.13
CA GLY A 166 -11.01 9.22 -10.40
C GLY A 166 -11.78 7.93 -10.65
N TYR A 167 -11.89 7.07 -9.63
CA TYR A 167 -12.65 5.83 -9.75
C TYR A 167 -14.14 6.08 -10.00
N ALA A 168 -14.75 7.01 -9.27
CA ALA A 168 -16.17 7.35 -9.44
C ALA A 168 -16.45 7.97 -10.82
N ALA A 169 -15.61 8.89 -11.29
CA ALA A 169 -15.78 9.55 -12.58
C ALA A 169 -15.61 8.58 -13.77
N LEU A 170 -14.69 7.62 -13.66
CA LEU A 170 -14.36 6.69 -14.75
C LEU A 170 -15.28 5.47 -14.81
N THR A 171 -15.97 5.14 -13.73
CA THR A 171 -16.96 4.05 -13.70
C THR A 171 -18.39 4.53 -13.91
N ALA A 172 -18.65 5.84 -13.80
CA ALA A 172 -19.92 6.48 -14.10
C ALA A 172 -20.07 6.90 -15.59
N ALA A 173 -19.03 6.73 -16.40
CA ALA A 173 -18.99 7.05 -17.83
C ALA A 173 -19.11 5.77 -18.68
#